data_AF-A0A6J3CCC3-F1
#
_entry.id   AF-A0A6J3CCC3-F1
#
_cell.length_a   1.000
_cell.length_b   1.000
_cell.length_c   1.000
_cell.angle_alpha   90.00
_cell.angle_beta   90.00
_cell.angle_gamma   90.00
#
_symmetry.space_group_name_H-M   'P 1'
#
loop_
_entity.id
_entity.type
_entity.pdbx_description
1 polymer ?
#
loop_
_entity_poly.entity_id
_entity_poly.type
_entity_poly.pdbx_seq_one_letter_code
_entity_poly.pdbx_strand_id
1 'polypeptide(L)'
;MKQGLVRLDNIWGVGGGIRPVKSLIRQIQLLLKEYLTSGDLAEAMRCVRELEVPHFHHELVYETVLLAVEAINSSVEEQLCTFLAELSRCVIVSPDQMDRVSLNAYVK
;
A
#
# COMPACT_ATOMS: atom_id res chain seq x y z
N MET A 1 15.47 14.33 18.82
CA MET A 1 15.87 13.07 18.16
C MET A 1 15.15 13.00 16.82
N LYS A 2 15.81 13.40 15.73
CA LYS A 2 15.24 13.51 14.36
C LYS A 2 16.14 12.73 13.39
N GLN A 3 16.14 11.40 13.47
CA GLN A 3 16.98 10.55 12.60
C GLN A 3 16.22 9.42 11.88
N GLY A 4 14.89 9.45 11.85
CA GLY A 4 14.08 8.45 11.13
C GLY A 4 13.90 8.74 9.62
N LEU A 5 13.86 10.03 9.23
CA LEU A 5 13.38 10.42 7.89
C LEU A 5 14.44 10.41 6.78
N VAL A 6 15.74 10.33 7.12
CA VAL A 6 16.83 10.49 6.13
C VAL A 6 17.17 9.17 5.41
N ARG A 7 16.56 8.03 5.78
CA ARG A 7 16.84 6.73 5.15
C ARG A 7 15.84 6.31 4.05
N LEU A 8 14.76 7.06 3.84
CA LEU A 8 13.71 6.71 2.87
C LEU A 8 13.95 7.31 1.47
N ASP A 9 14.62 8.47 1.37
CA ASP A 9 14.93 9.14 0.10
C ASP A 9 15.71 8.24 -0.89
N ASN A 10 16.53 7.30 -0.39
CA ASN A 10 17.32 6.39 -1.23
C ASN A 10 16.62 5.05 -1.55
N ILE A 11 15.43 4.78 -1.04
CA ILE A 11 14.67 3.55 -1.34
C ILE A 11 13.76 3.75 -2.56
N TRP A 12 13.39 5.00 -2.85
CA TRP A 12 12.37 5.36 -3.84
C TRP A 12 12.93 5.76 -5.21
N GLY A 13 14.20 5.41 -5.53
CA GLY A 13 14.94 5.86 -6.72
C GLY A 13 14.12 6.02 -8.01
N VAL A 14 14.30 7.16 -8.66
CA VAL A 14 13.81 7.63 -9.98
C VAL A 14 13.16 6.59 -10.90
N GLY A 15 11.85 6.72 -11.14
CA GLY A 15 11.14 6.10 -12.28
C GLY A 15 10.34 4.83 -11.95
N GLY A 16 9.08 5.01 -11.52
CA GLY A 16 8.14 3.92 -11.22
C GLY A 16 7.89 2.92 -12.37
N GLY A 17 8.09 3.33 -13.63
CA GLY A 17 7.81 2.50 -14.81
C GLY A 17 8.81 1.39 -15.13
N ILE A 18 10.02 1.40 -14.55
CA ILE A 18 11.10 0.43 -14.87
C ILE A 18 11.31 -0.59 -13.73
N ARG A 19 10.62 -0.43 -12.58
CA ARG A 19 10.83 -1.31 -11.43
C ARG A 19 10.30 -2.73 -11.69
N PRO A 20 11.04 -3.78 -11.31
CA PRO A 20 10.49 -5.14 -11.31
C PRO A 20 9.26 -5.23 -10.40
N VAL A 21 8.19 -5.87 -10.86
CA VAL A 21 6.91 -6.05 -10.12
C VAL A 21 7.13 -6.55 -8.68
N LYS A 22 8.06 -7.49 -8.48
CA LYS A 22 8.41 -8.03 -7.15
C LYS A 22 8.97 -6.97 -6.19
N SER A 23 9.67 -5.95 -6.71
CA SER A 23 10.19 -4.85 -5.90
C SER A 23 9.06 -3.92 -5.43
N LEU A 24 8.05 -3.68 -6.27
CA LEU A 24 6.89 -2.87 -5.90
C LEU A 24 6.05 -3.56 -4.82
N ILE A 25 5.79 -4.85 -4.96
CA ILE A 25 5.09 -5.64 -3.93
C ILE A 25 5.83 -5.56 -2.58
N ARG A 26 7.16 -5.70 -2.59
CA ARG A 26 7.95 -5.58 -1.36
C ARG A 26 7.85 -4.19 -0.72
N GLN A 27 7.79 -3.13 -1.53
CA GLN A 27 7.62 -1.76 -1.04
C GLN A 27 6.24 -1.55 -0.42
N ILE A 28 5.18 -2.07 -1.06
CA ILE A 28 3.82 -2.09 -0.52
C ILE A 28 3.79 -2.77 0.85
N GLN A 29 4.38 -3.96 0.96
CA GLN A 29 4.43 -4.71 2.22
C GLN A 29 5.20 -3.97 3.31
N LEU A 30 6.25 -3.23 2.96
CA LEU A 30 6.99 -2.41 3.93
C LEU A 30 6.15 -1.23 4.41
N LEU A 31 5.49 -0.53 3.49
CA LEU A 31 4.59 0.58 3.79
C LEU A 31 3.46 0.14 4.74
N LEU A 32 2.82 -0.99 4.47
CA LEU A 32 1.75 -1.52 5.33
C LEU A 32 2.26 -1.85 6.74
N LYS A 33 3.47 -2.43 6.87
CA LYS A 33 4.08 -2.71 8.17
C LYS A 33 4.42 -1.44 8.95
N GLU A 34 4.94 -0.43 8.27
CA GLU A 34 5.23 0.88 8.88
C GLU A 34 3.95 1.58 9.32
N TYR A 35 2.89 1.52 8.52
CA TYR A 35 1.57 2.03 8.90
C TYR A 35 1.04 1.31 10.14
N LEU A 36 1.05 -0.03 10.18
CA LEU A 36 0.56 -0.79 11.34
C LEU A 36 1.37 -0.55 12.62
N THR A 37 2.65 -0.17 12.49
CA THR A 37 3.51 0.13 13.64
C THR A 37 3.33 1.58 14.12
N SER A 38 3.12 2.52 13.21
CA SER A 38 3.07 3.96 13.50
C SER A 38 1.65 4.50 13.73
N GLY A 39 0.64 3.88 13.11
CA GLY A 39 -0.72 4.41 12.98
C GLY A 39 -0.83 5.67 12.12
N ASP A 40 0.25 6.11 11.45
CA ASP A 40 0.27 7.36 10.69
C ASP A 40 -0.33 7.18 9.30
N LEU A 41 -1.64 7.37 9.22
CA LEU A 41 -2.39 7.24 7.98
C LEU A 41 -1.99 8.31 6.95
N ALA A 42 -1.67 9.53 7.39
CA ALA A 42 -1.32 10.63 6.49
C ALA A 42 0.00 10.35 5.78
N GLU A 43 1.00 9.87 6.54
CA GLU A 43 2.28 9.46 5.98
C GLU A 43 2.13 8.26 5.05
N ALA A 44 1.33 7.26 5.43
CA ALA A 44 1.10 6.10 4.57
C ALA A 44 0.47 6.51 3.22
N MET A 45 -0.52 7.42 3.24
CA MET A 45 -1.11 7.98 2.01
C MET A 45 -0.11 8.81 1.19
N ARG A 46 0.83 9.50 1.83
CA ARG A 46 1.92 10.22 1.13
C ARG A 46 2.84 9.23 0.42
N CYS A 47 3.30 8.20 1.13
CA CYS A 47 4.15 7.14 0.58
C CYS A 47 3.50 6.44 -0.61
N VAL A 48 2.19 6.14 -0.56
CA VAL A 48 1.47 5.53 -1.70
C VAL A 48 1.54 6.42 -2.95
N ARG A 49 1.37 7.75 -2.80
CA ARG A 49 1.47 8.68 -3.94
C ARG A 49 2.88 8.76 -4.51
N GLU A 50 3.89 8.70 -3.64
CA GLU A 50 5.32 8.75 -4.01
C GLU A 50 5.81 7.46 -4.70
N LEU A 51 5.04 6.36 -4.65
CA LEU A 51 5.32 5.19 -5.48
C LEU A 51 5.17 5.50 -6.98
N GLU A 52 4.38 6.53 -7.36
CA GLU A 52 4.17 7.00 -8.74
C GLU A 52 3.77 5.88 -9.73
N VAL A 53 3.06 4.85 -9.26
CA VAL A 53 2.63 3.70 -10.06
C VAL A 53 1.10 3.49 -9.97
N PRO A 54 0.29 4.45 -10.45
CA PRO A 54 -1.16 4.39 -10.32
C PRO A 54 -1.74 3.11 -10.87
N HIS A 55 -1.27 2.61 -12.02
CA HIS A 55 -1.75 1.35 -12.61
C HIS A 55 -1.53 0.11 -11.74
N PHE A 56 -0.65 0.18 -10.73
CA PHE A 56 -0.31 -0.93 -9.84
C PHE A 56 -1.03 -0.85 -8.48
N HIS A 57 -1.86 0.17 -8.24
CA HIS A 57 -2.59 0.30 -6.97
C HIS A 57 -3.56 -0.86 -6.68
N HIS A 58 -3.99 -1.62 -7.69
CA HIS A 58 -4.77 -2.84 -7.47
C HIS A 58 -3.98 -3.91 -6.70
N GLU A 59 -2.66 -3.99 -6.87
CA GLU A 59 -1.83 -4.90 -6.06
C GLU A 59 -1.68 -4.39 -4.61
N LEU A 60 -1.65 -3.07 -4.39
CA LEU A 60 -1.70 -2.49 -3.04
C LEU A 60 -2.97 -2.91 -2.31
N VAL A 61 -4.13 -2.83 -2.99
CA VAL A 61 -5.40 -3.28 -2.41
C VAL A 61 -5.37 -4.78 -2.14
N TYR A 62 -4.89 -5.59 -3.09
CA TYR A 62 -4.77 -7.04 -2.90
C TYR A 62 -3.91 -7.40 -1.67
N GLU A 63 -2.71 -6.84 -1.56
CA GLU A 63 -1.82 -7.11 -0.41
C GLU A 63 -2.42 -6.64 0.92
N THR A 64 -3.16 -5.52 0.91
CA THR A 64 -3.83 -5.00 2.11
C THR A 64 -4.96 -5.93 2.56
N VAL A 65 -5.79 -6.40 1.62
CA VAL A 65 -6.89 -7.33 1.90
C VAL A 65 -6.35 -8.68 2.35
N LEU A 66 -5.32 -9.20 1.68
CA LEU A 66 -4.67 -10.44 2.05
C LEU A 66 -4.15 -10.38 3.49
N LEU A 67 -3.44 -9.29 3.84
CA LEU A 67 -2.93 -9.08 5.20
C LEU A 67 -4.06 -8.97 6.23
N ALA A 68 -5.19 -8.34 5.89
CA ALA A 68 -6.35 -8.25 6.77
C ALA A 68 -7.01 -9.61 7.00
N VAL A 69 -7.16 -10.43 5.96
CA VAL A 69 -7.74 -11.79 6.06
C VAL A 69 -6.83 -12.74 6.84
N GLU A 70 -5.51 -12.59 6.71
CA GLU A 70 -4.53 -13.38 7.47
C GLU A 70 -4.36 -12.88 8.92
N ALA A 71 -4.84 -11.69 9.24
CA ALA A 71 -4.70 -11.13 10.58
C ALA A 71 -5.61 -11.87 11.58
N ILE A 72 -5.00 -12.39 12.64
CA ILE A 72 -5.72 -12.98 13.80
C ILE A 72 -6.08 -11.88 14.82
N ASN A 73 -5.68 -10.62 14.56
CA ASN A 73 -5.83 -9.50 15.46
C ASN A 73 -6.82 -8.47 14.90
N SER A 74 -7.98 -8.32 15.54
CA SER A 74 -9.05 -7.40 15.13
C SER A 74 -8.60 -5.94 15.09
N SER A 75 -7.62 -5.52 15.90
CA SER A 75 -7.07 -4.16 15.84
C SER A 75 -6.26 -3.92 14.57
N VAL A 76 -5.56 -4.94 14.07
CA VAL A 76 -4.83 -4.86 12.79
C VAL A 76 -5.84 -4.83 11.64
N GLU A 77 -6.87 -5.67 11.69
CA GLU A 77 -7.96 -5.68 10.71
C GLU A 77 -8.64 -4.31 10.60
N GLU A 78 -9.00 -3.68 11.73
CA GLU A 78 -9.63 -2.35 11.76
C GLU A 78 -8.73 -1.25 11.16
N GLN A 79 -7.42 -1.29 11.45
CA GLN A 79 -6.46 -0.36 10.85
C GLN A 79 -6.36 -0.54 9.33
N LEU A 80 -6.30 -1.79 8.84
CA LEU A 80 -6.24 -2.06 7.40
C LEU A 80 -7.54 -1.67 6.69
N CYS A 81 -8.70 -1.89 7.32
CA CYS A 81 -9.98 -1.38 6.83
C CYS A 81 -10.00 0.15 6.76
N THR A 82 -9.46 0.83 7.76
CA THR A 82 -9.31 2.31 7.77
C THR A 82 -8.41 2.78 6.63
N PHE A 83 -7.29 2.10 6.39
CA PHE A 83 -6.38 2.38 5.29
C PHE A 83 -7.08 2.23 3.92
N LEU A 84 -7.83 1.16 3.70
CA LEU A 84 -8.60 0.93 2.47
C LEU A 84 -9.68 2.00 2.26
N ALA A 85 -10.42 2.36 3.31
CA ALA A 85 -11.41 3.43 3.24
C ALA A 85 -10.78 4.76 2.84
N GLU A 86 -9.59 5.07 3.36
CA GLU A 86 -8.88 6.30 3.05
C GLU A 86 -8.33 6.35 1.62
N LEU A 87 -7.85 5.21 1.09
CA LEU A 87 -7.45 5.08 -0.32
C LEU A 87 -8.61 5.42 -1.27
N SER A 88 -9.80 4.91 -0.95
CA SER A 88 -11.03 5.20 -1.71
C SER A 88 -11.42 6.68 -1.59
N ARG A 89 -11.43 7.22 -0.36
CA ARG A 89 -11.79 8.63 -0.08
C ARG A 89 -10.86 9.62 -0.78
N CYS A 90 -9.56 9.30 -0.86
CA CYS A 90 -8.56 10.14 -1.53
C CYS A 90 -8.52 9.96 -3.06
N VAL A 91 -9.37 9.10 -3.63
CA VAL A 91 -9.37 8.74 -5.07
C VAL A 91 -8.00 8.27 -5.55
N ILE A 92 -7.23 7.65 -4.65
CA ILE A 92 -5.95 7.02 -5.00
C ILE A 92 -6.21 5.76 -5.80
N VAL A 93 -7.28 5.03 -5.47
CA VAL A 93 -7.76 3.85 -6.20
C VAL A 93 -9.07 4.21 -6.88
N SER A 94 -9.13 4.10 -8.21
CA SER A 94 -10.38 4.29 -8.95
C SER A 94 -11.29 3.05 -8.80
N PRO A 95 -12.62 3.19 -9.02
CA PRO A 95 -13.53 2.04 -9.02
C PRO A 95 -13.07 0.90 -9.95
N ASP A 96 -12.59 1.23 -11.16
CA ASP A 96 -12.07 0.24 -12.11
C ASP A 96 -10.86 -0.54 -11.58
N GLN A 97 -10.04 0.09 -10.72
CA GLN A 97 -8.91 -0.60 -10.10
C GLN A 97 -9.35 -1.52 -8.97
N MET A 98 -10.45 -1.18 -8.28
CA MET A 98 -11.06 -2.04 -7.28
C MET A 98 -11.59 -3.33 -7.92
N ASP A 99 -12.26 -3.23 -9.08
CA ASP A 99 -12.80 -4.39 -9.80
C ASP A 99 -11.71 -5.35 -10.33
N ARG A 100 -10.54 -4.82 -10.67
CA ARG A 100 -9.38 -5.63 -11.12
C ARG A 100 -8.76 -6.49 -10.02
N VAL A 101 -8.91 -6.09 -8.75
CA VAL A 101 -8.49 -6.92 -7.61
C VAL A 101 -9.22 -8.26 -7.64
N SER A 102 -10.53 -8.23 -7.93
CA SER A 102 -11.37 -9.42 -8.01
C SER A 102 -10.94 -10.36 -9.14
N LEU A 103 -10.62 -9.83 -10.33
CA LEU A 103 -10.21 -10.66 -11.47
C LEU A 103 -8.87 -11.39 -11.24
N ASN A 104 -7.87 -10.72 -10.66
CA ASN A 104 -6.56 -11.33 -10.43
C ASN A 104 -6.58 -12.38 -9.31
N ALA A 105 -7.50 -12.29 -8.35
CA ALA A 105 -7.68 -13.31 -7.32
C ALA A 105 -8.15 -14.67 -7.87
N TYR A 106 -8.73 -14.72 -9.07
CA TYR A 106 -9.15 -15.96 -9.73
C TYR A 106 -8.07 -16.59 -10.63
N VAL A 107 -6.97 -15.88 -10.92
CA VAL A 107 -5.97 -16.27 -11.95
C VAL A 107 -4.58 -16.56 -11.36
N LYS A 108 -4.34 -16.22 -10.09
CA LYS A 108 -3.17 -16.67 -9.32
C LYS A 108 -3.53 -17.88 -8.47
#